data_AF-A0A7X8RJT1-F1
#
_entry.id   AF-A0A7X8RJT1-F1
#
_cell.length_a   1.000
_cell.length_b   1.000
_cell.length_c   1.000
_cell.angle_alpha   90.00
_cell.angle_beta   90.00
_cell.angle_gamma   90.00
#
_symmetry.space_group_name_H-M   'P 1'
#
loop_
_entity.id
_entity.type
_entity.pdbx_description
1 polymer ?
#
loop_
_entity_poly.entity_id
_entity_poly.type
_entity_poly.pdbx_seq_one_letter_code
_entity_poly.pdbx_strand_id
1 'polypeptide(L)'
;MKKALLITILSLILAGCTSTEDSVITETTEEASWAYEFVKVKESSYLITREEADESAKGDLIGEVQRNIVDLDTAQNLEERHLDSNSLPPGTALYKHTKNTNIILYELSGKYFIAERRD
;
A
#
# COMPACT_ATOMS: atom_id res chain seq x y z
N MET A 1 41.01 -24.87 -58.08
CA MET A 1 42.28 -24.95 -57.33
C MET A 1 43.00 -23.62 -57.36
N LYS A 2 43.06 -22.90 -56.23
CA LYS A 2 44.02 -21.83 -55.86
C LYS A 2 43.65 -21.45 -54.42
N LYS A 3 44.33 -22.05 -53.44
CA LYS A 3 45.51 -21.56 -52.71
C LYS A 3 45.06 -20.94 -51.38
N ALA A 4 45.60 -21.54 -50.33
CA ALA A 4 45.30 -21.34 -48.95
C ALA A 4 45.87 -20.03 -48.38
N LEU A 5 45.41 -19.78 -47.15
CA LEU A 5 46.16 -19.21 -46.03
C LEU A 5 46.39 -17.69 -46.07
N LEU A 6 45.78 -16.99 -45.12
CA LEU A 6 46.56 -16.16 -44.19
C LEU A 6 45.74 -15.90 -42.91
N ILE A 7 46.22 -16.48 -41.81
CA ILE A 7 45.85 -16.12 -40.44
C ILE A 7 46.70 -14.89 -40.07
N THR A 8 46.03 -13.80 -39.71
CA THR A 8 46.60 -12.67 -38.95
C THR A 8 45.42 -12.10 -38.14
N ILE A 9 45.24 -12.52 -36.88
CA ILE A 9 45.68 -11.76 -35.70
C ILE A 9 45.41 -10.27 -35.88
N LEU A 10 44.44 -9.72 -35.14
CA LEU A 10 44.67 -8.63 -34.18
C LEU A 10 43.32 -8.07 -33.67
N SER A 11 43.02 -8.42 -32.43
CA SER A 11 42.50 -7.53 -31.38
C SER A 11 41.65 -6.32 -31.81
N LEU A 12 40.33 -6.42 -31.64
CA LEU A 12 39.49 -5.30 -31.18
C LEU A 12 38.29 -5.88 -30.44
N ILE A 13 38.58 -6.32 -29.21
CA ILE A 13 37.62 -6.25 -28.11
C ILE A 13 37.50 -4.75 -27.77
N LEU A 14 36.32 -4.35 -27.28
CA LEU A 14 35.91 -3.01 -26.83
C LEU A 14 35.26 -2.12 -27.91
N ALA A 15 33.92 -2.11 -27.94
CA ALA A 15 33.14 -1.01 -27.34
C ALA A 15 31.65 -1.20 -27.62
N GLY A 16 30.81 -0.99 -26.59
CA GLY A 16 29.38 -0.75 -26.78
C GLY A 16 28.42 -1.77 -26.17
N CYS A 17 28.61 -2.19 -24.91
CA CYS A 17 27.42 -2.37 -24.06
C CYS A 17 26.91 -0.95 -23.77
N THR A 18 26.08 -0.45 -24.68
CA THR A 18 25.15 0.63 -24.34
C THR A 18 24.29 0.05 -23.24
N SER A 19 24.46 0.58 -22.02
CA SER A 19 23.51 0.38 -20.94
C SER A 19 22.16 0.84 -21.46
N THR A 20 21.35 -0.10 -21.93
CA THR A 20 19.91 0.07 -21.91
C THR A 20 19.60 0.21 -20.44
N GLU A 21 19.43 1.45 -19.99
CA GLU A 21 18.73 1.72 -18.75
C GLU A 21 17.41 0.97 -18.88
N ASP A 22 17.33 -0.17 -18.18
CA ASP A 22 16.09 -0.79 -17.83
C ASP A 22 15.33 0.25 -17.02
N SER A 23 14.60 1.13 -17.72
CA SER A 23 13.43 1.76 -17.17
C SER A 23 12.45 0.63 -16.90
N VAL A 24 12.65 -0.03 -15.77
CA VAL A 24 11.58 -0.71 -15.06
C VAL A 24 10.64 0.42 -14.67
N ILE A 25 9.73 0.72 -15.60
CA ILE A 25 8.50 1.40 -15.29
C ILE A 25 7.81 0.45 -14.32
N THR A 26 8.00 0.67 -13.02
CA THR A 26 7.15 0.09 -11.97
C THR A 26 5.81 0.82 -12.01
N GLU A 27 5.13 0.78 -13.16
CA GLU A 27 3.71 1.04 -13.25
C GLU A 27 3.01 -0.20 -12.73
N THR A 28 2.61 -0.17 -11.46
CA THR A 28 1.40 -0.81 -10.90
C THR A 28 1.50 -0.75 -9.37
N THR A 29 1.22 0.42 -8.80
CA THR A 29 0.94 0.52 -7.35
C THR A 29 -0.40 1.16 -7.05
N GLU A 30 -1.19 1.53 -8.07
CA GLU A 30 -2.48 2.18 -7.88
C GLU A 30 -3.66 1.20 -7.89
N GLU A 31 -3.54 0.03 -8.54
CA GLU A 31 -4.62 -0.97 -8.55
C GLU A 31 -4.71 -1.82 -7.26
N ALA A 32 -3.71 -1.72 -6.36
CA ALA A 32 -3.64 -2.56 -5.16
C ALA A 32 -4.43 -2.01 -3.95
N SER A 33 -4.79 -0.73 -3.92
CA SER A 33 -5.44 -0.09 -2.76
C SER A 33 -6.89 -0.54 -2.57
N TRP A 34 -7.59 -0.94 -3.64
CA TRP A 34 -9.02 -1.27 -3.62
C TRP A 34 -9.37 -2.71 -3.31
N ALA A 35 -8.42 -3.64 -3.44
CA ALA A 35 -8.71 -5.07 -3.26
C ALA A 35 -9.04 -5.45 -1.80
N TYR A 36 -8.79 -4.54 -0.86
CA TYR A 36 -8.90 -4.79 0.57
C TYR A 36 -9.64 -3.68 1.31
N GLU A 37 -10.38 -4.05 2.36
CA GLU A 37 -11.04 -3.11 3.26
C GLU A 37 -9.99 -2.36 4.09
N PHE A 38 -9.98 -1.02 4.08
CA PHE A 38 -8.97 -0.22 4.78
C PHE A 38 -9.52 1.06 5.41
N VAL A 39 -8.70 1.63 6.29
CA VAL A 39 -8.85 2.99 6.83
C VAL A 39 -7.50 3.70 6.87
N LYS A 40 -7.48 4.99 6.54
CA LYS A 40 -6.27 5.83 6.54
C LYS A 40 -6.10 6.52 7.87
N VAL A 41 -4.94 6.36 8.50
CA VAL A 41 -4.55 7.12 9.69
C VAL A 41 -3.23 7.82 9.41
N LYS A 42 -3.29 9.15 9.30
CA LYS A 42 -2.19 10.00 8.82
C LYS A 42 -1.71 9.52 7.44
N GLU A 43 -0.45 9.15 7.33
CA GLU A 43 0.19 8.68 6.10
C GLU A 43 0.13 7.15 5.94
N SER A 44 -0.43 6.42 6.91
CA SER A 44 -0.47 4.96 6.91
C SER A 44 -1.84 4.42 6.53
N SER A 45 -1.86 3.28 5.83
CA SER A 45 -3.07 2.50 5.59
C SER A 45 -3.17 1.37 6.62
N TYR A 46 -4.40 1.10 7.08
CA TYR A 46 -4.68 0.01 8.00
C TYR A 46 -5.73 -0.90 7.37
N LEU A 47 -5.37 -2.16 7.16
CA LEU A 47 -6.25 -3.23 6.72
C LEU A 47 -7.26 -3.54 7.82
N ILE A 48 -8.53 -3.43 7.50
CA ILE A 48 -9.62 -3.75 8.41
C ILE A 48 -9.74 -5.27 8.51
N THR A 49 -9.57 -5.81 9.71
CA THR A 49 -9.77 -7.22 9.99
C THR A 49 -11.08 -7.37 10.75
N ARG A 50 -11.79 -8.49 10.56
CA ARG A 50 -13.02 -8.80 11.32
C ARG A 50 -12.71 -9.48 12.65
N GLU A 51 -11.47 -9.37 13.12
CA GLU A 51 -11.03 -9.96 14.38
C GLU A 51 -11.45 -9.05 15.53
N GLU A 52 -12.18 -9.62 16.49
CA GLU A 52 -12.63 -8.90 17.69
C GLU A 52 -11.44 -8.72 18.65
N ALA A 53 -11.30 -7.51 19.18
CA ALA A 53 -10.31 -7.17 20.19
C ALA A 53 -10.96 -7.10 21.58
N ASP A 54 -10.21 -7.49 22.61
CA ASP A 54 -10.61 -7.29 24.00
C ASP A 54 -10.67 -5.79 24.34
N GLU A 55 -11.63 -5.36 25.16
CA GLU A 55 -11.78 -3.96 25.56
C GLU A 55 -10.51 -3.40 26.23
N SER A 56 -9.74 -4.23 26.95
CA SER A 56 -8.47 -3.84 27.57
C SER A 56 -7.37 -3.49 26.56
N ALA A 57 -7.53 -3.85 25.28
CA ALA A 57 -6.63 -3.45 24.21
C ALA A 57 -6.83 -1.99 23.79
N LYS A 58 -7.97 -1.36 24.15
CA LYS A 58 -8.32 0.01 23.76
C LYS A 58 -7.48 1.05 24.48
N GLY A 59 -6.80 1.88 23.70
CA GLY A 59 -6.08 3.07 24.14
C GLY A 59 -6.81 4.36 23.78
N ASP A 60 -6.03 5.43 23.55
CA ASP A 60 -6.56 6.75 23.23
C ASP A 60 -7.36 6.77 21.93
N LEU A 61 -8.38 7.62 21.88
CA LEU A 61 -9.09 7.97 20.64
C LEU A 61 -8.11 8.63 19.66
N ILE A 62 -8.10 8.12 18.43
CA ILE A 62 -7.40 8.72 17.28
C ILE A 62 -8.32 9.75 16.62
N GLY A 63 -9.58 9.37 16.40
CA GLY A 63 -10.60 10.18 15.76
C GLY A 63 -11.74 9.30 15.25
N GLU A 64 -12.58 9.87 14.40
CA GLU A 64 -13.69 9.16 13.76
C GLU A 64 -13.53 9.19 12.25
N VAL A 65 -13.93 8.10 11.58
CA VAL A 65 -13.97 8.03 10.10
C VAL A 65 -14.77 9.22 9.57
N GLN A 66 -14.17 9.98 8.65
CA GLN A 66 -14.77 11.21 8.12
C GLN A 66 -15.53 10.95 6.81
N ARG A 67 -14.98 10.08 5.96
CA ARG A 67 -15.54 9.78 4.64
C ARG A 67 -15.45 8.30 4.34
N ASN A 68 -16.53 7.76 3.78
CA ASN A 68 -16.46 6.51 3.04
C ASN A 68 -16.21 6.83 1.56
N ILE A 69 -15.10 6.36 1.02
CA ILE A 69 -14.62 6.76 -0.31
C ILE A 69 -14.99 5.78 -1.43
N VAL A 70 -15.75 4.71 -1.15
CA VAL A 70 -16.17 3.72 -2.17
C VAL A 70 -16.90 4.41 -3.33
N ASP A 71 -17.81 5.34 -3.02
CA ASP A 71 -18.59 6.03 -4.04
C ASP A 71 -17.78 7.13 -4.77
N LEU A 72 -16.65 7.55 -4.19
CA LEU A 72 -15.80 8.61 -4.74
C LEU A 72 -14.75 8.08 -5.74
N ASP A 73 -14.59 6.76 -5.86
CA ASP A 73 -13.63 6.08 -6.75
C ASP A 73 -13.91 6.35 -8.25
N THR A 74 -15.14 6.73 -8.60
CA THR A 74 -15.46 7.13 -9.97
C THR A 74 -14.91 8.52 -10.34
N ALA A 75 -14.42 9.28 -9.36
CA ALA A 75 -13.81 10.58 -9.59
C ALA A 75 -12.37 10.40 -10.07
N GLN A 76 -12.07 10.99 -11.23
CA GLN A 76 -10.80 10.86 -11.94
C GLN A 76 -9.53 11.26 -11.14
N ASN A 77 -9.67 11.83 -9.94
CA ASN A 77 -8.58 12.29 -9.07
C ASN A 77 -8.96 12.18 -7.59
N LEU A 78 -9.34 10.99 -7.13
CA LEU A 78 -9.60 10.77 -5.70
C LEU A 78 -8.27 10.76 -4.93
N GLU A 79 -8.10 11.73 -4.04
CA GLU A 79 -7.02 11.74 -3.06
C GLU A 79 -7.49 11.14 -1.73
N GLU A 80 -6.87 10.02 -1.34
CA GLU A 80 -7.03 9.42 -0.01
C GLU A 80 -6.40 10.33 1.07
N ARG A 81 -7.13 10.57 2.16
CA ARG A 81 -6.73 11.46 3.25
C ARG A 81 -6.91 10.79 4.60
N HIS A 82 -6.35 11.40 5.64
CA HIS A 82 -6.53 10.93 7.01
C HIS A 82 -8.02 10.80 7.36
N LEU A 83 -8.38 9.65 7.96
CA LEU A 83 -9.72 9.25 8.39
C LEU A 83 -10.68 8.92 7.24
N ASP A 84 -10.17 8.74 6.03
CA ASP A 84 -10.93 8.07 4.96
C ASP A 84 -10.94 6.56 5.17
N SER A 85 -12.03 5.92 4.79
CA SER A 85 -12.15 4.46 4.73
C SER A 85 -12.91 4.05 3.48
N ASN A 86 -12.66 2.85 2.96
CA ASN A 86 -13.48 2.27 1.89
C ASN A 86 -14.48 1.21 2.42
N SER A 87 -14.63 1.03 3.73
CA SER A 87 -15.57 0.02 4.25
C SER A 87 -16.26 0.45 5.54
N LEU A 88 -15.62 1.26 6.37
CA LEU A 88 -16.23 1.77 7.58
C LEU A 88 -17.19 2.93 7.27
N PRO A 89 -18.34 3.00 7.96
CA PRO A 89 -19.21 4.16 7.85
C PRO A 89 -18.56 5.39 8.51
N PRO A 90 -18.85 6.61 8.01
CA PRO A 90 -18.49 7.84 8.72
C PRO A 90 -19.02 7.85 10.16
N GLY A 91 -18.24 8.40 11.08
CA GLY A 91 -18.50 8.40 12.52
C GLY A 91 -17.98 7.17 13.26
N THR A 92 -17.44 6.16 12.57
CA THR A 92 -16.80 5.02 13.24
C THR A 92 -15.58 5.48 14.03
N ALA A 93 -15.58 5.28 15.35
CA ALA A 93 -14.48 5.66 16.22
C ALA A 93 -13.26 4.75 16.03
N LEU A 94 -12.07 5.35 15.97
CA LEU A 94 -10.78 4.69 15.84
C LEU A 94 -9.93 4.96 17.07
N TYR A 95 -9.28 3.94 17.61
CA TYR A 95 -8.50 4.00 18.83
C TYR A 95 -7.11 3.41 18.63
N LYS A 96 -6.12 3.86 19.40
CA LYS A 96 -4.82 3.20 19.45
C LYS A 96 -4.97 1.85 20.15
N HIS A 97 -4.18 0.86 19.75
CA HIS A 97 -3.97 -0.33 20.57
C HIS A 97 -2.95 -0.02 21.68
N THR A 98 -3.20 -0.45 22.92
CA THR A 98 -2.36 -0.11 24.09
C THR A 98 -0.92 -0.65 24.02
N LYS A 99 -0.73 -1.84 23.42
CA LYS A 99 0.57 -2.53 23.35
C LYS A 99 1.23 -2.62 21.96
N ASN A 100 0.49 -2.48 20.86
CA ASN A 100 1.00 -2.75 19.51
C ASN A 100 0.71 -1.55 18.59
N THR A 101 1.76 -0.83 18.19
CA THR A 101 1.63 0.37 17.35
C THR A 101 1.27 0.08 15.90
N ASN A 102 1.39 -1.18 15.47
CA ASN A 102 0.99 -1.62 14.12
C ASN A 102 -0.49 -1.98 14.06
N ILE A 103 -1.20 -1.89 15.18
CA ILE A 103 -2.64 -2.15 15.26
C ILE A 103 -3.35 -0.89 15.73
N ILE A 104 -4.47 -0.59 15.10
CA ILE A 104 -5.49 0.30 15.65
C ILE A 104 -6.75 -0.51 15.88
N LEU A 105 -7.65 0.02 16.71
CA LEU A 105 -8.97 -0.56 16.93
C LEU A 105 -10.02 0.32 16.28
N TYR A 106 -11.09 -0.29 15.79
CA TYR A 106 -12.30 0.43 15.38
C TYR A 106 -13.52 -0.13 16.12
N GLU A 107 -14.49 0.73 16.41
CA GLU A 107 -15.67 0.38 17.20
C GLU A 107 -16.92 0.22 16.32
N LEU A 108 -17.54 -0.96 16.38
CA LEU A 108 -18.85 -1.23 15.76
C LEU A 108 -19.79 -1.83 16.80
N SER A 109 -20.97 -1.21 16.97
CA SER A 109 -22.01 -1.70 17.87
C SER A 109 -21.52 -1.97 19.31
N GLY A 110 -20.62 -1.11 19.82
CA GLY A 110 -20.04 -1.21 21.16
C GLY A 110 -18.95 -2.29 21.33
N LYS A 111 -18.51 -2.92 20.23
CA LYS A 111 -17.41 -3.89 20.21
C LYS A 111 -16.20 -3.32 19.47
N TYR A 112 -15.02 -3.76 19.85
CA TYR A 112 -13.76 -3.34 19.22
C TYR A 112 -13.23 -4.42 18.30
N PHE A 113 -12.68 -4.00 17.18
CA PHE A 113 -12.11 -4.87 16.17
C PHE A 113 -10.75 -4.34 15.72
N ILE A 114 -9.92 -5.23 15.19
CA ILE A 114 -8.54 -4.94 14.82
C ILE A 114 -8.46 -4.38 13.40
N ALA A 115 -7.64 -3.35 13.20
CA ALA A 115 -7.11 -3.02 11.89
C ALA A 115 -5.58 -2.99 11.93
N GLU A 116 -4.94 -3.68 10.98
CA GLU A 116 -3.50 -3.90 10.92
C GLU A 116 -2.83 -2.99 9.90
N ARG A 117 -1.73 -2.37 10.29
CA ARG A 117 -0.97 -1.48 9.41
C ARG A 117 -0.46 -2.23 8.17
N ARG A 118 -0.71 -1.65 7.00
CA ARG A 118 -0.14 -2.03 5.71
C ARG A 118 0.57 -0.79 5.17
N ASP A 119 1.90 -0.85 5.16
CA ASP A 119 2.75 0.12 4.47
C ASP A 119 2.89 -0.24 2.99
#